data_AF-A0A2S9GWM7-F1
#
_entry.id   AF-A0A2S9GWM7-F1
#
_cell.length_a   1.000
_cell.length_b   1.000
_cell.length_c   1.000
_cell.angle_alpha   90.00
_cell.angle_beta   90.00
_cell.angle_gamma   90.00
#
_symmetry.space_group_name_H-M   'P 1'
#
loop_
_entity.id
_entity.type
_entity.pdbx_description
1 polymer ?
#
loop_
_entity_poly.entity_id
_entity_poly.type
_entity_poly.pdbx_seq_one_letter_code
_entity_poly.pdbx_strand_id
1 'polypeptide(L)'
;MYTLKRPADVAKALDIGTLKDMWNAAIAYQNQGVYDTDAMYSIYQAMNPKLTIQDIGNVFSGVYADTYWNTTFLDASLLAKSLVQAIGLDRSLATTYANNAIAQWRGILSRKNISDTGSIPVVGNYTASLDIVCNQNTPIDPMALISNWNNEYWQQPSVGKNFIYSRCQNIAFNGAITKPQVQMFYSSGGFNQPPSSWIQCFTVKDNNPIGTVITQDGKTSPLNWGDRGCSEAFYFNPTSQDHVCVISATVSEFFASNNPKQIPPGNWNSATWITHNGAAAWHNVDPQRSVEDTLAFHNQDGTNENFTFYAQCRKVPVGSKITLRSEDPNAKFTTGTVNIDNPSQLVQLQVNLPAYHKGQLKVKLEGPDGRCLPVTAAVEVKMAWRLSHSHDYYADAVATFGNTNQHNANREIQLDMGTFTILGSGK
;
A
#
# COMPACT_ATOMS: atom_id res chain seq x y z
N MET A 1 -20.20 -34.11 4.45
CA MET A 1 -21.41 -33.39 4.01
C MET A 1 -21.55 -32.16 4.91
N TYR A 2 -21.22 -30.99 4.39
CA TYR A 2 -21.52 -29.72 5.07
C TYR A 2 -22.99 -29.41 4.82
N THR A 3 -23.82 -29.48 5.86
CA THR A 3 -25.23 -29.10 5.78
C THR A 3 -25.29 -27.57 5.70
N LEU A 4 -25.47 -27.04 4.49
CA LEU A 4 -25.85 -25.64 4.27
C LEU A 4 -27.16 -25.38 5.03
N LYS A 5 -27.10 -24.56 6.09
CA LYS A 5 -28.32 -24.01 6.68
C LYS A 5 -28.98 -23.15 5.61
N ARG A 6 -30.26 -23.42 5.32
CA ARG A 6 -31.03 -22.58 4.40
C ARG A 6 -31.15 -21.16 4.98
N PRO A 7 -31.20 -20.11 4.16
CA PRO A 7 -31.36 -18.71 4.60
C PRO A 7 -32.64 -18.40 5.40
N ALA A 8 -33.57 -19.36 5.52
CA ALA A 8 -34.90 -19.16 6.11
C ALA A 8 -34.90 -18.82 7.61
N ASP A 9 -33.80 -19.08 8.34
CA ASP A 9 -33.71 -18.79 9.77
C ASP A 9 -33.12 -17.39 10.09
N VAL A 10 -32.67 -16.64 9.07
CA VAL A 10 -31.89 -15.39 9.28
C VAL A 10 -32.75 -14.12 9.18
N ALA A 11 -33.98 -14.22 8.69
CA ALA A 11 -34.88 -13.07 8.57
C ALA A 11 -35.87 -13.00 9.74
N LYS A 12 -35.39 -12.66 10.94
CA LYS A 12 -36.17 -11.68 11.70
C LYS A 12 -35.93 -10.37 10.97
N ALA A 13 -36.92 -9.91 10.20
CA ALA A 13 -36.83 -8.70 9.38
C ALA A 13 -36.18 -7.57 10.20
N LEU A 14 -34.88 -7.37 9.99
CA LEU A 14 -34.18 -6.21 10.51
C LEU A 14 -34.70 -5.08 9.64
N ASP A 15 -35.51 -4.20 10.21
CA ASP A 15 -35.87 -2.95 9.54
C ASP A 15 -34.59 -2.14 9.38
N ILE A 16 -34.08 -2.03 8.14
CA ILE A 16 -32.83 -1.33 7.85
C ILE A 16 -33.17 0.14 7.61
N GLY A 17 -33.33 0.87 8.72
CA GLY A 17 -33.69 2.28 8.73
C GLY A 17 -32.53 3.24 8.50
N THR A 18 -31.30 2.83 8.85
CA THR A 18 -30.10 3.67 8.78
C THR A 18 -28.92 2.96 8.12
N LEU A 19 -27.91 3.74 7.71
CA LEU A 19 -26.65 3.18 7.20
C LEU A 19 -25.99 2.27 8.24
N LYS A 20 -26.08 2.60 9.53
CA LYS A 20 -25.52 1.78 10.61
C LYS A 20 -26.20 0.41 10.68
N ASP A 21 -27.51 0.37 10.52
CA ASP A 21 -28.28 -0.89 10.49
C ASP A 21 -27.85 -1.75 9.30
N MET A 22 -27.58 -1.14 8.15
CA MET A 22 -27.07 -1.84 6.96
C MET A 22 -25.70 -2.48 7.21
N TRP A 23 -24.77 -1.75 7.82
CA TRP A 23 -23.47 -2.31 8.23
C TRP A 23 -23.62 -3.47 9.21
N ASN A 24 -24.43 -3.29 10.25
CA ASN A 24 -24.67 -4.33 11.25
C ASN A 24 -25.28 -5.60 10.62
N ALA A 25 -26.25 -5.43 9.71
CA ALA A 25 -26.87 -6.54 8.99
C ALA A 25 -25.85 -7.28 8.11
N ALA A 26 -25.04 -6.55 7.32
CA ALA A 26 -24.02 -7.15 6.46
C ALA A 26 -22.99 -7.93 7.29
N ILE A 27 -22.51 -7.35 8.39
CA ILE A 27 -21.58 -8.03 9.31
C ILE A 27 -22.21 -9.29 9.90
N ALA A 28 -23.48 -9.24 10.30
CA ALA A 28 -24.18 -10.41 10.83
C ALA A 28 -24.31 -11.52 9.78
N TYR A 29 -24.60 -11.18 8.51
CA TYR A 29 -24.64 -12.13 7.40
C TYR A 29 -23.26 -12.74 7.11
N GLN A 30 -22.21 -11.91 7.04
CA GLN A 30 -20.85 -12.36 6.78
C GLN A 30 -20.36 -13.33 7.88
N ASN A 31 -20.60 -13.00 9.15
CA ASN A 31 -20.25 -13.86 10.30
C ASN A 31 -20.99 -15.21 10.28
N GLN A 32 -22.13 -15.29 9.61
CA GLN A 32 -22.90 -16.53 9.41
C GLN A 32 -22.45 -17.30 8.15
N GLY A 33 -21.47 -16.78 7.40
CA GLY A 33 -20.99 -17.39 6.17
C GLY A 33 -21.94 -17.25 4.98
N VAL A 34 -22.86 -16.28 5.02
CA VAL A 34 -23.78 -16.01 3.90
C VAL A 34 -23.01 -15.31 2.78
N TYR A 35 -23.22 -15.77 1.54
CA TYR A 35 -22.62 -15.16 0.36
C TYR A 35 -23.02 -13.69 0.21
N ASP A 36 -22.11 -12.90 -0.34
CA ASP A 36 -22.28 -11.47 -0.56
C ASP A 36 -23.58 -11.14 -1.32
N THR A 37 -23.88 -11.88 -2.39
CA THR A 37 -25.07 -11.67 -3.22
C THR A 37 -26.39 -11.94 -2.49
N ASP A 38 -26.46 -13.03 -1.70
CA ASP A 38 -27.65 -13.37 -0.89
C ASP A 38 -27.88 -12.36 0.24
N ALA A 39 -26.81 -11.95 0.92
CA ALA A 39 -26.84 -10.92 1.94
C ALA A 39 -27.27 -9.57 1.36
N MET A 40 -26.73 -9.22 0.19
CA MET A 40 -27.02 -7.98 -0.52
C MET A 40 -28.49 -7.90 -0.94
N TYR A 41 -29.03 -8.99 -1.51
CA TYR A 41 -30.44 -9.08 -1.84
C TYR A 41 -31.33 -8.95 -0.60
N SER A 42 -31.00 -9.65 0.48
CA SER A 42 -31.77 -9.61 1.73
C SER A 42 -31.80 -8.22 2.34
N ILE A 43 -30.65 -7.53 2.36
CA ILE A 43 -30.52 -6.15 2.83
C ILE A 43 -31.34 -5.21 1.94
N TYR A 44 -31.23 -5.34 0.62
CA TYR A 44 -31.96 -4.50 -0.33
C TYR A 44 -33.48 -4.59 -0.15
N GLN A 45 -34.03 -5.80 0.07
CA GLN A 45 -35.46 -6.00 0.31
C GLN A 45 -35.95 -5.37 1.62
N ALA A 46 -35.08 -5.25 2.63
CA ALA A 46 -35.40 -4.69 3.94
C ALA A 46 -34.97 -3.22 4.10
N MET A 47 -34.40 -2.62 3.05
CA MET A 47 -33.80 -1.29 3.09
C MET A 47 -34.84 -0.17 3.04
N ASN A 48 -34.72 0.81 3.94
CA ASN A 48 -35.52 2.03 3.87
C ASN A 48 -35.25 2.82 2.58
N PRO A 49 -36.28 3.40 1.91
CA PRO A 49 -36.11 4.17 0.66
C PRO A 49 -35.17 5.38 0.73
N LYS A 50 -34.81 5.86 1.93
CA LYS A 50 -33.83 6.94 2.12
C LYS A 50 -32.38 6.49 1.90
N LEU A 51 -32.11 5.19 1.99
CA LEU A 51 -30.81 4.61 1.72
C LEU A 51 -30.66 4.35 0.22
N THR A 52 -29.43 4.36 -0.25
CA THR A 52 -29.13 4.29 -1.68
C THR A 52 -28.42 2.99 -2.05
N ILE A 53 -28.43 2.67 -3.33
CA ILE A 53 -27.61 1.57 -3.87
C ILE A 53 -26.11 1.84 -3.67
N GLN A 54 -25.68 3.09 -3.69
CA GLN A 54 -24.29 3.44 -3.37
C GLN A 54 -23.94 3.04 -1.94
N ASP A 55 -24.87 3.14 -0.99
CA ASP A 55 -24.66 2.68 0.39
C ASP A 55 -24.45 1.18 0.46
N ILE A 56 -25.20 0.39 -0.32
CA ILE A 56 -24.98 -1.05 -0.47
C ILE A 56 -23.56 -1.31 -0.99
N GLY A 57 -23.15 -0.64 -2.10
CA GLY A 57 -21.80 -0.78 -2.64
C GLY A 57 -20.72 -0.47 -1.59
N ASN A 58 -20.90 0.61 -0.82
CA ASN A 58 -19.99 1.03 0.24
C ASN A 58 -19.89 0.02 1.38
N VAL A 59 -21.02 -0.55 1.84
CA VAL A 59 -21.04 -1.54 2.92
C VAL A 59 -20.36 -2.82 2.48
N PHE A 60 -20.73 -3.33 1.30
CA PHE A 60 -20.22 -4.61 0.81
C PHE A 60 -18.73 -4.54 0.48
N SER A 61 -18.24 -3.43 -0.08
CA SER A 61 -16.80 -3.29 -0.35
C SER A 61 -15.93 -3.36 0.91
N GLY A 62 -16.49 -3.06 2.10
CA GLY A 62 -15.80 -3.20 3.38
C GLY A 62 -16.03 -4.56 4.06
N VAL A 63 -17.29 -4.98 4.22
CA VAL A 63 -17.63 -6.21 4.97
C VAL A 63 -17.21 -7.48 4.23
N TYR A 64 -17.30 -7.47 2.90
CA TYR A 64 -16.94 -8.58 2.02
C TYR A 64 -15.67 -8.25 1.23
N ALA A 65 -14.73 -7.49 1.80
CA ALA A 65 -13.54 -7.03 1.09
C ALA A 65 -12.73 -8.18 0.47
N ASP A 66 -12.58 -9.32 1.19
CA ASP A 66 -11.92 -10.52 0.66
C ASP A 66 -12.62 -11.09 -0.59
N THR A 67 -13.95 -10.98 -0.71
CA THR A 67 -14.68 -11.43 -1.90
C THR A 67 -14.32 -10.61 -3.14
N TYR A 68 -13.98 -9.34 -2.95
CA TYR A 68 -13.65 -8.42 -4.03
C TYR A 68 -12.14 -8.21 -4.18
N TRP A 69 -11.31 -8.88 -3.38
CA TRP A 69 -9.87 -8.79 -3.46
C TRP A 69 -9.32 -9.69 -4.57
N ASN A 70 -8.84 -9.08 -5.66
CA ASN A 70 -8.24 -9.80 -6.78
C ASN A 70 -6.72 -9.89 -6.60
N THR A 71 -6.28 -10.56 -5.54
CA THR A 71 -4.87 -10.81 -5.18
C THR A 71 -4.08 -9.58 -4.70
N THR A 72 -4.20 -8.43 -5.37
CA THR A 72 -3.37 -7.23 -5.12
C THR A 72 -4.13 -5.92 -4.96
N PHE A 73 -5.42 -5.89 -5.31
CA PHE A 73 -6.30 -4.73 -5.12
C PHE A 73 -7.77 -5.19 -5.05
N LEU A 74 -8.66 -4.32 -4.57
CA LEU A 74 -10.11 -4.53 -4.64
C LEU A 74 -10.59 -4.27 -6.07
N ASP A 75 -11.21 -5.27 -6.71
CA ASP A 75 -11.64 -5.23 -8.10
C ASP A 75 -13.12 -4.82 -8.22
N ALA A 76 -13.37 -3.66 -8.81
CA ALA A 76 -14.71 -3.11 -8.99
C ALA A 76 -15.58 -3.93 -9.94
N SER A 77 -14.98 -4.70 -10.85
CA SER A 77 -15.74 -5.58 -11.73
C SER A 77 -16.41 -6.72 -10.96
N LEU A 78 -15.77 -7.21 -9.88
CA LEU A 78 -16.33 -8.24 -9.00
C LEU A 78 -17.53 -7.69 -8.23
N LEU A 79 -17.40 -6.52 -7.61
CA LEU A 79 -18.50 -5.88 -6.89
C LEU A 79 -19.65 -5.48 -7.83
N ALA A 80 -19.34 -4.96 -9.02
CA ALA A 80 -20.36 -4.65 -10.03
C ALA A 80 -21.15 -5.90 -10.46
N LYS A 81 -20.46 -7.04 -10.61
CA LYS A 81 -21.11 -8.31 -10.92
C LYS A 81 -22.05 -8.74 -9.78
N SER A 82 -21.63 -8.64 -8.52
CA SER A 82 -22.48 -8.97 -7.37
C SER A 82 -23.70 -8.05 -7.29
N LEU A 83 -23.54 -6.74 -7.55
CA LEU A 83 -24.63 -5.77 -7.63
C LEU A 83 -25.65 -6.15 -8.73
N VAL A 84 -25.20 -6.51 -9.94
CA VAL A 84 -26.11 -6.96 -11.01
C VAL A 84 -26.85 -8.23 -10.59
N GLN A 85 -26.14 -9.20 -10.03
CA GLN A 85 -26.71 -10.51 -9.68
C GLN A 85 -27.70 -10.43 -8.52
N ALA A 86 -27.40 -9.67 -7.48
CA ALA A 86 -28.21 -9.61 -6.27
C ALA A 86 -29.47 -8.76 -6.44
N ILE A 87 -29.37 -7.60 -7.10
CA ILE A 87 -30.44 -6.59 -7.08
C ILE A 87 -30.90 -6.17 -8.48
N GLY A 88 -30.41 -6.83 -9.54
CA GLY A 88 -30.91 -6.66 -10.91
C GLY A 88 -30.58 -5.31 -11.54
N LEU A 89 -29.51 -4.65 -11.11
CA LEU A 89 -29.08 -3.38 -11.70
C LEU A 89 -28.60 -3.53 -13.14
N ASP A 90 -28.77 -2.47 -13.92
CA ASP A 90 -28.04 -2.33 -15.17
C ASP A 90 -26.52 -2.34 -14.92
N ARG A 91 -25.78 -2.97 -15.84
CA ARG A 91 -24.34 -3.16 -15.70
C ARG A 91 -23.58 -1.84 -15.64
N SER A 92 -23.95 -0.84 -16.44
CA SER A 92 -23.25 0.46 -16.45
C SER A 92 -23.40 1.17 -15.11
N LEU A 93 -24.60 1.12 -14.53
CA LEU A 93 -24.88 1.71 -13.22
C LEU A 93 -24.17 0.95 -12.09
N ALA A 94 -24.18 -0.38 -12.13
CA ALA A 94 -23.47 -1.22 -11.17
C ALA A 94 -21.95 -0.94 -11.18
N THR A 95 -21.34 -0.80 -12.36
CA THR A 95 -19.93 -0.42 -12.50
C THR A 95 -19.65 0.96 -11.89
N THR A 96 -20.55 1.93 -12.10
CA THR A 96 -20.39 3.27 -11.51
C THR A 96 -20.39 3.22 -9.98
N TYR A 97 -21.36 2.52 -9.38
CA TYR A 97 -21.42 2.38 -7.92
C TYR A 97 -20.25 1.60 -7.33
N ALA A 98 -19.81 0.54 -8.02
CA ALA A 98 -18.68 -0.27 -7.60
C ALA A 98 -17.35 0.52 -7.62
N ASN A 99 -17.11 1.29 -8.69
CA ASN A 99 -15.94 2.17 -8.80
C ASN A 99 -15.92 3.21 -7.68
N ASN A 100 -17.05 3.87 -7.43
CA ASN A 100 -17.17 4.85 -6.34
C ASN A 100 -16.96 4.23 -4.95
N ALA A 101 -17.44 3.00 -4.75
CA ALA A 101 -17.22 2.27 -3.51
C ALA A 101 -15.73 1.96 -3.34
N ILE A 102 -15.09 1.32 -4.33
CA ILE A 102 -13.70 0.87 -4.20
C ILE A 102 -12.67 2.00 -4.20
N ALA A 103 -13.01 3.18 -4.74
CA ALA A 103 -12.16 4.37 -4.67
C ALA A 103 -11.85 4.85 -3.24
N GLN A 104 -12.48 4.26 -2.21
CA GLN A 104 -12.22 4.51 -0.81
C GLN A 104 -12.03 3.18 -0.05
N TRP A 105 -10.87 3.04 0.60
CA TRP A 105 -10.62 1.98 1.56
C TRP A 105 -11.57 2.07 2.75
N ARG A 106 -12.18 0.93 3.11
CA ARG A 106 -13.10 0.79 4.24
C ARG A 106 -12.64 -0.36 5.12
N GLY A 107 -11.94 -0.02 6.20
CA GLY A 107 -11.34 -1.00 7.08
C GLY A 107 -10.24 -0.36 7.90
N ILE A 108 -9.25 -1.16 8.27
CA ILE A 108 -8.10 -0.66 9.01
C ILE A 108 -7.08 -0.07 8.04
N LEU A 109 -6.83 1.24 8.11
CA LEU A 109 -5.81 1.96 7.34
C LEU A 109 -4.53 2.09 8.16
N SER A 110 -3.40 1.78 7.54
CA SER A 110 -2.09 2.33 7.92
C SER A 110 -1.68 3.32 6.82
N ARG A 111 -1.48 4.59 7.18
CA ARG A 111 -1.28 5.67 6.22
C ARG A 111 0.05 5.49 5.49
N LYS A 112 0.06 5.64 4.17
CA LYS A 112 1.30 5.65 3.38
C LYS A 112 2.02 7.00 3.39
N ASN A 113 1.29 8.07 3.73
CA ASN A 113 1.81 9.40 4.00
C ASN A 113 0.86 10.18 4.92
N ILE A 114 1.26 11.36 5.41
CA ILE A 114 0.47 12.12 6.39
C ILE A 114 -0.91 12.57 5.88
N SER A 115 -1.08 12.73 4.57
CA SER A 115 -2.34 13.10 3.92
C SER A 115 -3.21 11.92 3.50
N ASP A 116 -2.75 10.68 3.72
CA ASP A 116 -3.49 9.49 3.34
C ASP A 116 -4.77 9.35 4.17
N THR A 117 -5.90 9.35 3.47
CA THR A 117 -7.25 9.22 4.02
C THR A 117 -7.93 7.93 3.57
N GLY A 118 -7.18 7.03 2.92
CA GLY A 118 -7.70 5.79 2.35
C GLY A 118 -8.28 5.93 0.95
N SER A 119 -8.01 7.03 0.23
CA SER A 119 -8.33 7.11 -1.20
C SER A 119 -7.57 6.03 -1.98
N ILE A 120 -8.21 5.40 -2.95
CA ILE A 120 -7.61 4.38 -3.81
C ILE A 120 -7.73 4.82 -5.28
N PRO A 121 -6.62 4.92 -6.03
CA PRO A 121 -5.23 4.78 -5.57
C PRO A 121 -4.82 5.86 -4.56
N VAL A 122 -3.77 5.57 -3.79
CA VAL A 122 -3.25 6.53 -2.79
C VAL A 122 -2.66 7.75 -3.49
N VAL A 123 -2.98 8.94 -2.98
CA VAL A 123 -2.46 10.22 -3.49
C VAL A 123 -1.14 10.56 -2.80
N GLY A 124 -0.18 11.05 -3.58
CA GLY A 124 1.13 11.49 -3.08
C GLY A 124 2.16 10.36 -2.96
N ASN A 125 3.09 10.49 -2.02
CA ASN A 125 4.16 9.51 -1.82
C ASN A 125 3.62 8.30 -1.05
N TYR A 126 3.71 7.11 -1.62
CA TYR A 126 3.15 5.87 -1.05
C TYR A 126 4.17 5.04 -0.24
N THR A 127 5.39 5.57 -0.03
CA THR A 127 6.45 4.91 0.75
C THR A 127 7.03 5.78 1.87
N ALA A 128 6.34 6.85 2.27
CA ALA A 128 6.77 7.78 3.32
C ALA A 128 5.86 7.66 4.55
N SER A 129 5.51 6.42 4.91
CA SER A 129 4.59 6.18 6.01
C SER A 129 5.18 6.66 7.33
N LEU A 130 4.45 7.57 8.00
CA LEU A 130 4.67 7.87 9.40
C LEU A 130 4.13 6.77 10.32
N ASP A 131 3.21 5.94 9.84
CA ASP A 131 2.56 4.91 10.64
C ASP A 131 3.44 3.70 10.88
N ILE A 132 4.52 3.55 10.13
CA ILE A 132 5.61 2.66 10.47
C ILE A 132 6.56 3.39 11.41
N VAL A 133 6.79 2.80 12.57
CA VAL A 133 7.62 3.36 13.63
C VAL A 133 8.80 2.44 13.88
N CYS A 134 9.99 3.02 14.08
CA CYS A 134 11.19 2.32 14.51
C CYS A 134 11.85 3.11 15.64
N ASN A 135 12.10 2.48 16.79
CA ASN A 135 12.74 3.14 17.94
C ASN A 135 14.02 2.43 18.40
N GLN A 136 14.80 1.94 17.42
CA GLN A 136 16.04 1.20 17.67
C GLN A 136 15.85 0.14 18.77
N ASN A 137 16.77 0.06 19.73
CA ASN A 137 16.79 -0.92 20.79
C ASN A 137 15.90 -0.58 22.01
N THR A 138 15.06 0.45 21.92
CA THR A 138 14.20 0.89 23.03
C THR A 138 12.72 0.67 22.66
N PRO A 139 11.96 -0.16 23.40
CA PRO A 139 10.53 -0.30 23.12
C PRO A 139 9.78 1.00 23.44
N ILE A 140 8.72 1.28 22.68
CA ILE A 140 7.78 2.37 22.95
C ILE A 140 6.44 1.74 23.33
N ASP A 141 5.79 2.31 24.34
CA ASP A 141 4.40 1.96 24.66
C ASP A 141 3.48 2.29 23.47
N PRO A 142 2.74 1.31 22.91
CA PRO A 142 1.76 1.55 21.85
C PRO A 142 0.77 2.68 22.15
N MET A 143 0.37 2.88 23.42
CA MET A 143 -0.53 3.98 23.80
C MET A 143 0.09 5.36 23.56
N ALA A 144 1.42 5.50 23.72
CA ALA A 144 2.13 6.74 23.43
C ALA A 144 2.18 7.03 21.93
N LEU A 145 2.30 6.00 21.08
CA LEU A 145 2.28 6.11 19.63
C LEU A 145 0.89 6.53 19.10
N ILE A 146 -0.18 6.08 19.77
CA ILE A 146 -1.56 6.47 19.47
C ILE A 146 -1.82 7.93 19.89
N SER A 147 -1.39 8.31 21.10
CA SER A 147 -1.58 9.66 21.64
C SER A 147 -0.85 10.73 20.82
N ASN A 148 0.31 10.38 20.24
CA ASN A 148 1.12 11.26 19.40
C ASN A 148 0.97 10.92 17.91
N TRP A 149 -0.27 10.78 17.46
CA TRP A 149 -0.66 10.23 16.16
C TRP A 149 0.03 10.84 14.93
N ASN A 150 0.33 12.14 14.95
CA ASN A 150 0.92 12.84 13.80
C ASN A 150 2.44 13.09 13.96
N ASN A 151 3.03 12.64 15.07
CA ASN A 151 4.47 12.75 15.25
C ASN A 151 5.18 11.65 14.46
N GLU A 152 6.32 12.02 13.89
CA GLU A 152 7.25 11.08 13.28
C GLU A 152 8.13 10.47 14.38
N TYR A 153 8.12 9.15 14.46
CA TYR A 153 8.90 8.37 15.44
C TYR A 153 9.98 7.52 14.76
N TRP A 154 10.35 7.82 13.51
CA TRP A 154 11.33 7.05 12.79
C TRP A 154 12.74 7.36 13.27
N GLN A 155 13.30 6.47 14.07
CA GLN A 155 14.74 6.40 14.30
C GLN A 155 15.36 5.38 13.37
N GLN A 156 16.43 5.80 12.69
CA GLN A 156 17.15 4.93 11.77
C GLN A 156 17.57 3.63 12.47
N PRO A 157 17.22 2.46 11.90
CA PRO A 157 17.57 1.17 12.49
C PRO A 157 19.08 1.02 12.69
N SER A 158 19.50 0.45 13.82
CA SER A 158 20.87 0.03 14.08
C SER A 158 21.08 -1.42 13.67
N VAL A 159 22.34 -1.82 13.39
CA VAL A 159 22.65 -3.24 13.22
C VAL A 159 22.30 -3.98 14.50
N GLY A 160 21.60 -5.11 14.39
CA GLY A 160 21.14 -5.84 15.55
C GLY A 160 19.68 -5.52 15.91
N LYS A 161 19.35 -5.60 17.20
CA LYS A 161 17.97 -5.54 17.69
C LYS A 161 17.36 -4.14 17.55
N ASN A 162 16.24 -4.08 16.83
CA ASN A 162 15.35 -2.93 16.74
C ASN A 162 13.90 -3.32 17.09
N PHE A 163 13.13 -2.36 17.58
CA PHE A 163 11.70 -2.44 17.82
C PHE A 163 10.95 -1.63 16.78
N ILE A 164 10.06 -2.29 16.04
CA ILE A 164 9.21 -1.66 15.04
C ILE A 164 7.72 -1.89 15.34
N TYR A 165 6.88 -0.96 14.90
CA TYR A 165 5.44 -0.94 15.14
C TYR A 165 4.70 -0.44 13.89
N SER A 166 3.43 -0.80 13.77
CA SER A 166 2.51 -0.17 12.81
C SER A 166 1.35 0.48 13.53
N ARG A 167 1.19 1.78 13.33
CA ARG A 167 -0.02 2.52 13.67
C ARG A 167 -1.10 2.23 12.64
N CYS A 168 -2.35 2.28 13.07
CA CYS A 168 -3.48 2.09 12.19
C CYS A 168 -4.76 2.74 12.72
N GLN A 169 -5.75 2.94 11.85
CA GLN A 169 -7.03 3.55 12.19
C GLN A 169 -8.16 2.84 11.44
N ASN A 170 -9.28 2.56 12.10
CA ASN A 170 -10.48 2.16 11.40
C ASN A 170 -11.08 3.38 10.66
N ILE A 171 -11.01 3.36 9.33
CA ILE A 171 -11.57 4.40 8.47
C ILE A 171 -12.75 3.87 7.65
N ALA A 172 -13.80 4.68 7.57
CA ALA A 172 -14.96 4.46 6.71
C ALA A 172 -15.65 3.09 6.82
N PHE A 173 -15.34 2.28 7.84
CA PHE A 173 -16.01 1.03 8.17
C PHE A 173 -16.90 1.26 9.39
N ASN A 174 -18.21 1.40 9.17
CA ASN A 174 -19.16 1.76 10.23
C ASN A 174 -19.66 0.51 11.00
N GLY A 175 -18.72 -0.33 11.41
CA GLY A 175 -18.90 -1.50 12.26
C GLY A 175 -17.74 -1.60 13.26
N ALA A 176 -17.82 -2.57 14.15
CA ALA A 176 -16.72 -2.91 15.05
C ALA A 176 -15.81 -3.93 14.35
N ILE A 177 -14.52 -3.63 14.23
CA ILE A 177 -13.52 -4.60 13.79
C ILE A 177 -12.93 -5.25 15.04
N THR A 178 -13.22 -6.53 15.21
CA THR A 178 -12.97 -7.28 16.44
C THR A 178 -11.65 -8.03 16.45
N LYS A 179 -11.03 -8.26 15.29
CA LYS A 179 -9.73 -8.93 15.19
C LYS A 179 -8.72 -8.12 14.36
N PRO A 180 -8.44 -6.86 14.72
CA PRO A 180 -7.43 -6.07 14.03
C PRO A 180 -6.03 -6.64 14.27
N GLN A 181 -5.31 -6.89 13.18
CA GLN A 181 -4.01 -7.57 13.22
C GLN A 181 -3.04 -6.94 12.22
N VAL A 182 -1.74 -7.00 12.52
CA VAL A 182 -0.67 -6.47 11.68
C VAL A 182 0.37 -7.56 11.42
N GLN A 183 0.90 -7.57 10.20
CA GLN A 183 2.11 -8.28 9.83
C GLN A 183 3.17 -7.25 9.46
N MET A 184 4.40 -7.45 9.91
CA MET A 184 5.53 -6.57 9.60
C MET A 184 6.55 -7.33 8.75
N PHE A 185 7.09 -6.65 7.74
CA PHE A 185 8.10 -7.18 6.84
C PHE A 185 9.22 -6.17 6.63
N TYR A 186 10.37 -6.65 6.19
CA TYR A 186 11.41 -5.80 5.64
C TYR A 186 12.02 -6.37 4.37
N SER A 187 12.62 -5.50 3.59
CA SER A 187 13.39 -5.86 2.39
C SER A 187 14.63 -4.97 2.27
N SER A 188 15.53 -5.31 1.35
CA SER A 188 16.61 -4.36 1.03
C SER A 188 16.02 -3.10 0.40
N GLY A 189 16.72 -1.99 0.59
CA GLY A 189 16.35 -0.70 0.04
C GLY A 189 16.22 -0.71 -1.49
N GLY A 190 15.19 -0.04 -2.01
CA GLY A 190 15.01 0.15 -3.44
C GLY A 190 13.57 0.02 -3.90
N PHE A 191 13.38 -0.62 -5.05
CA PHE A 191 12.11 -0.65 -5.79
C PHE A 191 11.76 -2.07 -6.26
N ASN A 192 10.48 -2.27 -6.53
CA ASN A 192 9.95 -3.41 -7.26
C ASN A 192 10.37 -4.78 -6.72
N GLN A 193 10.61 -4.93 -5.42
CA GLN A 193 10.84 -6.26 -4.87
C GLN A 193 9.51 -6.99 -4.73
N PRO A 194 9.41 -8.26 -5.16
CA PRO A 194 8.18 -9.02 -5.01
C PRO A 194 7.78 -9.07 -3.53
N PRO A 195 6.52 -8.77 -3.18
CA PRO A 195 6.03 -8.90 -1.81
C PRO A 195 6.30 -10.27 -1.20
N SER A 196 6.30 -11.31 -2.04
CA SER A 196 6.61 -12.68 -1.63
C SER A 196 8.06 -12.90 -1.18
N SER A 197 9.02 -12.06 -1.61
CA SER A 197 10.42 -12.17 -1.21
C SER A 197 10.77 -11.41 0.08
N TRP A 198 9.87 -10.62 0.64
CA TRP A 198 10.16 -9.86 1.86
C TRP A 198 10.39 -10.77 3.06
N ILE A 199 11.19 -10.31 4.01
CA ILE A 199 11.52 -11.05 5.22
C ILE A 199 10.50 -10.67 6.29
N GLN A 200 9.86 -11.66 6.88
CA GLN A 200 8.85 -11.46 7.92
C GLN A 200 9.48 -11.17 9.27
N CYS A 201 8.99 -10.15 9.95
CA CYS A 201 9.30 -9.85 11.34
C CYS A 201 8.32 -10.55 12.27
N PHE A 202 8.76 -10.82 13.50
CA PHE A 202 7.97 -11.54 14.50
C PHE A 202 7.75 -10.68 15.74
N THR A 203 6.60 -10.87 16.40
CA THR A 203 6.25 -10.13 17.61
C THR A 203 7.24 -10.39 18.73
N VAL A 204 7.50 -9.36 19.54
CA VAL A 204 8.45 -9.44 20.66
C VAL A 204 7.95 -10.38 21.76
N LYS A 205 6.65 -10.37 22.01
CA LYS A 205 6.02 -11.05 23.14
C LYS A 205 6.04 -12.57 22.95
N ASP A 206 5.57 -13.02 21.78
CA ASP A 206 5.24 -14.43 21.54
C ASP A 206 5.95 -15.00 20.29
N ASN A 207 6.83 -14.23 19.63
CA ASN A 207 7.49 -14.60 18.39
C ASN A 207 6.50 -15.03 17.28
N ASN A 208 5.36 -14.33 17.21
CA ASN A 208 4.30 -14.61 16.24
C ASN A 208 4.49 -13.80 14.95
N PRO A 209 4.15 -14.39 13.78
CA PRO A 209 4.21 -13.68 12.49
C PRO A 209 3.15 -12.58 12.34
N ILE A 210 2.13 -12.61 13.20
CA ILE A 210 0.98 -11.70 13.21
C ILE A 210 0.87 -11.11 14.61
N GLY A 211 0.84 -9.79 14.70
CA GLY A 211 0.70 -9.03 15.94
C GLY A 211 -0.71 -8.49 16.11
N THR A 212 -1.14 -8.42 17.36
CA THR A 212 -2.40 -7.81 17.77
C THR A 212 -2.30 -6.29 17.76
N VAL A 213 -3.39 -5.62 17.40
CA VAL A 213 -3.50 -4.16 17.53
C VAL A 213 -4.01 -3.80 18.91
N ILE A 214 -3.32 -2.90 19.58
CA ILE A 214 -3.64 -2.33 20.89
C ILE A 214 -4.32 -0.97 20.68
N THR A 215 -5.40 -0.72 21.41
CA THR A 215 -6.19 0.51 21.43
C THR A 215 -5.68 1.49 22.48
N GLN A 216 -6.20 2.72 22.46
CA GLN A 216 -5.76 3.78 23.38
C GLN A 216 -6.00 3.45 24.86
N ASP A 217 -6.96 2.58 25.18
CA ASP A 217 -7.23 2.09 26.53
C ASP A 217 -6.46 0.81 26.90
N GLY A 218 -5.48 0.41 26.07
CA GLY A 218 -4.62 -0.76 26.30
C GLY A 218 -5.28 -2.10 26.01
N LYS A 219 -6.47 -2.11 25.37
CA LYS A 219 -7.17 -3.34 24.96
C LYS A 219 -6.81 -3.73 23.54
N THR A 220 -7.21 -4.91 23.08
CA THR A 220 -6.87 -5.43 21.72
C THR A 220 -8.04 -5.41 20.73
N SER A 221 -9.24 -5.06 21.18
CA SER A 221 -10.48 -5.14 20.41
C SER A 221 -11.63 -4.50 21.20
N PRO A 222 -12.68 -4.00 20.51
CA PRO A 222 -12.77 -3.75 19.07
C PRO A 222 -12.22 -2.37 18.66
N LEU A 223 -11.91 -2.20 17.37
CA LEU A 223 -11.74 -0.88 16.74
C LEU A 223 -13.07 -0.44 16.11
N ASN A 224 -13.73 0.56 16.69
CA ASN A 224 -14.88 1.21 16.09
C ASN A 224 -14.46 2.24 15.05
N TRP A 225 -15.42 2.77 14.30
CA TRP A 225 -15.15 3.81 13.32
C TRP A 225 -14.43 5.01 13.95
N GLY A 226 -13.29 5.37 13.38
CA GLY A 226 -12.45 6.48 13.83
C GLY A 226 -11.43 6.11 14.90
N ASP A 227 -11.59 4.96 15.57
CA ASP A 227 -10.66 4.49 16.59
C ASP A 227 -9.28 4.24 15.98
N ARG A 228 -8.25 4.64 16.72
CA ARG A 228 -6.84 4.44 16.40
C ARG A 228 -6.29 3.30 17.23
N GLY A 229 -5.34 2.58 16.63
CA GLY A 229 -4.59 1.54 17.29
C GLY A 229 -3.13 1.52 16.85
N CYS A 230 -2.34 0.75 17.57
CA CYS A 230 -0.96 0.46 17.24
C CYS A 230 -0.71 -1.02 17.49
N SER A 231 0.02 -1.67 16.59
CA SER A 231 0.43 -3.05 16.81
C SER A 231 1.24 -3.17 18.11
N GLU A 232 1.27 -4.36 18.68
CA GLU A 232 2.37 -4.74 19.55
C GLU A 232 3.72 -4.63 18.83
N ALA A 233 4.82 -4.68 19.59
CA ALA A 233 6.16 -4.53 19.06
C ALA A 233 6.59 -5.76 18.24
N PHE A 234 7.32 -5.53 17.15
CA PHE A 234 8.01 -6.57 16.38
C PHE A 234 9.52 -6.40 16.49
N TYR A 235 10.25 -7.52 16.45
CA TYR A 235 11.69 -7.51 16.31
C TYR A 235 12.09 -7.29 14.87
N PHE A 236 13.02 -6.34 14.68
CA PHE A 236 13.70 -6.11 13.42
C PHE A 236 15.22 -6.20 13.64
N ASN A 237 15.89 -7.07 12.89
CA ASN A 237 17.30 -7.40 13.09
C ASN A 237 18.12 -7.31 11.80
N PRO A 238 18.34 -6.09 11.26
CA PRO A 238 19.17 -5.91 10.08
C PRO A 238 20.63 -6.31 10.36
N THR A 239 21.26 -6.94 9.38
CA THR A 239 22.64 -7.44 9.46
C THR A 239 23.68 -6.45 8.95
N SER A 240 23.24 -5.39 8.28
CA SER A 240 24.11 -4.33 7.77
C SER A 240 23.49 -2.96 8.08
N GLN A 241 24.30 -1.93 7.84
CA GLN A 241 23.84 -0.55 7.87
C GLN A 241 23.19 -0.13 6.54
N ASP A 242 23.00 -1.04 5.59
CA ASP A 242 22.36 -0.67 4.33
C ASP A 242 20.92 -0.21 4.56
N HIS A 243 20.41 0.60 3.62
CA HIS A 243 19.01 0.98 3.69
C HIS A 243 18.10 -0.26 3.61
N VAL A 244 17.01 -0.22 4.39
CA VAL A 244 16.00 -1.26 4.47
C VAL A 244 14.61 -0.63 4.36
N CYS A 245 13.80 -1.24 3.51
CA CYS A 245 12.38 -0.95 3.46
C CYS A 245 11.70 -1.65 4.63
N VAL A 246 10.86 -0.96 5.38
CA VAL A 246 9.94 -1.60 6.33
C VAL A 246 8.53 -1.48 5.79
N ILE A 247 7.78 -2.58 5.85
CA ILE A 247 6.43 -2.70 5.28
C ILE A 247 5.50 -3.26 6.35
N SER A 248 4.29 -2.70 6.46
CA SER A 248 3.21 -3.27 7.25
C SER A 248 2.06 -3.72 6.35
N ALA A 249 1.46 -4.85 6.69
CA ALA A 249 0.25 -5.37 6.08
C ALA A 249 -0.77 -5.65 7.18
N THR A 250 -1.87 -4.92 7.17
CA THR A 250 -2.94 -5.02 8.15
C THR A 250 -4.00 -5.98 7.65
N VAL A 251 -4.50 -6.83 8.55
CA VAL A 251 -5.56 -7.81 8.29
C VAL A 251 -6.66 -7.69 9.35
N SER A 252 -7.85 -8.17 9.01
CA SER A 252 -8.99 -8.28 9.93
C SER A 252 -9.86 -9.47 9.54
N GLU A 253 -10.91 -9.72 10.31
CA GLU A 253 -11.92 -10.74 9.97
C GLU A 253 -12.72 -10.44 8.68
N PHE A 254 -12.64 -9.22 8.15
CA PHE A 254 -13.29 -8.80 6.90
C PHE A 254 -12.31 -8.68 5.73
N PHE A 255 -10.99 -8.72 6.03
CA PHE A 255 -9.92 -8.64 5.06
C PHE A 255 -8.70 -9.44 5.52
N ALA A 256 -8.79 -10.76 5.41
CA ALA A 256 -7.75 -11.70 5.79
C ALA A 256 -6.77 -11.99 4.65
N SER A 257 -7.13 -11.69 3.39
CA SER A 257 -6.33 -12.03 2.20
C SER A 257 -5.10 -11.14 2.00
N ASN A 258 -4.89 -10.11 2.83
CA ASN A 258 -3.73 -9.25 2.76
C ASN A 258 -2.46 -9.92 3.31
N ASN A 259 -1.92 -10.85 2.53
CA ASN A 259 -0.70 -11.58 2.87
C ASN A 259 0.37 -11.39 1.79
N PRO A 260 1.36 -10.51 2.00
CA PRO A 260 2.46 -10.29 1.06
C PRO A 260 3.17 -11.57 0.61
N LYS A 261 3.30 -12.57 1.48
CA LYS A 261 3.99 -13.84 1.19
C LYS A 261 3.26 -14.71 0.17
N GLN A 262 1.97 -14.46 -0.05
CA GLN A 262 1.13 -15.21 -0.99
C GLN A 262 0.96 -14.48 -2.33
N ILE A 263 1.47 -13.26 -2.48
CA ILE A 263 1.34 -12.48 -3.71
C ILE A 263 2.28 -13.07 -4.77
N PRO A 264 1.74 -13.51 -5.92
CA PRO A 264 2.57 -13.99 -7.02
C PRO A 264 3.52 -12.88 -7.51
N PRO A 265 4.76 -13.22 -7.87
CA PRO A 265 5.68 -12.24 -8.46
C PRO A 265 5.10 -11.71 -9.77
N GLY A 266 5.43 -10.47 -10.10
CA GLY A 266 5.04 -9.82 -11.34
C GLY A 266 5.00 -8.31 -11.20
N ASN A 267 5.38 -7.59 -12.26
CA ASN A 267 5.44 -6.13 -12.20
C ASN A 267 4.06 -5.54 -11.92
N TRP A 268 3.02 -6.05 -12.59
CA TRP A 268 1.63 -5.64 -12.35
C TRP A 268 1.25 -5.78 -10.88
N ASN A 269 1.46 -6.96 -10.29
CA ASN A 269 1.09 -7.28 -8.92
C ASN A 269 1.81 -6.38 -7.90
N SER A 270 3.08 -6.08 -8.12
CA SER A 270 3.82 -5.14 -7.26
C SER A 270 3.31 -3.71 -7.40
N ALA A 271 3.09 -3.23 -8.62
CA ALA A 271 2.60 -1.88 -8.87
C ALA A 271 1.22 -1.65 -8.24
N THR A 272 0.28 -2.57 -8.47
CA THR A 272 -1.09 -2.47 -7.94
C THR A 272 -1.12 -2.61 -6.43
N TRP A 273 -0.41 -3.59 -5.84
CA TRP A 273 -0.41 -3.76 -4.38
C TRP A 273 0.12 -2.52 -3.66
N ILE A 274 1.23 -1.94 -4.14
CA ILE A 274 1.85 -0.76 -3.53
C ILE A 274 0.91 0.45 -3.60
N THR A 275 0.15 0.62 -4.68
CA THR A 275 -0.63 1.84 -4.92
C THR A 275 -2.10 1.72 -4.51
N HIS A 276 -2.67 0.52 -4.51
CA HIS A 276 -4.11 0.26 -4.33
C HIS A 276 -4.46 -0.53 -3.07
N ASN A 277 -3.49 -0.99 -2.28
CA ASN A 277 -3.79 -1.61 -0.99
C ASN A 277 -3.90 -0.55 0.11
N GLY A 278 -5.12 -0.28 0.59
CA GLY A 278 -5.37 0.65 1.70
C GLY A 278 -5.05 0.07 3.08
N ALA A 279 -4.80 -1.23 3.20
CA ALA A 279 -4.42 -1.89 4.44
C ALA A 279 -2.91 -2.14 4.53
N ALA A 280 -2.10 -1.42 3.75
CA ALA A 280 -0.65 -1.56 3.77
C ALA A 280 0.04 -0.20 3.87
N ALA A 281 1.15 -0.17 4.60
CA ALA A 281 2.03 0.99 4.65
C ALA A 281 3.47 0.58 4.39
N TRP A 282 4.26 1.54 3.94
CA TRP A 282 5.66 1.35 3.58
C TRP A 282 6.48 2.56 4.02
N HIS A 283 7.62 2.31 4.67
CA HIS A 283 8.63 3.32 4.98
C HIS A 283 9.91 3.05 4.17
N ASN A 284 10.24 3.97 3.26
CA ASN A 284 11.37 3.91 2.31
C ASN A 284 12.00 5.30 2.18
N VAL A 285 12.38 5.87 3.33
CA VAL A 285 12.98 7.21 3.45
C VAL A 285 14.18 7.09 4.37
N ASP A 286 15.31 7.69 4.00
CA ASP A 286 16.49 7.68 4.85
C ASP A 286 17.37 8.91 4.59
N PRO A 287 18.12 9.40 5.60
CA PRO A 287 19.16 10.39 5.39
C PRO A 287 20.33 9.80 4.60
N GLN A 288 20.90 10.63 3.73
CA GLN A 288 22.08 10.33 2.95
C GLN A 288 23.26 10.02 3.88
N ARG A 289 23.86 8.85 3.71
CA ARG A 289 25.01 8.42 4.52
C ARG A 289 26.33 8.64 3.82
N SER A 290 26.31 8.60 2.49
CA SER A 290 27.47 8.81 1.64
C SER A 290 27.05 9.47 0.34
N VAL A 291 28.01 9.98 -0.44
CA VAL A 291 27.72 10.55 -1.77
C VAL A 291 27.19 9.52 -2.77
N GLU A 292 27.30 8.22 -2.48
CA GLU A 292 26.76 7.14 -3.30
C GLU A 292 25.94 6.15 -2.47
N ASP A 293 24.72 5.88 -2.91
CA ASP A 293 23.82 4.88 -2.34
C ASP A 293 23.52 3.79 -3.37
N THR A 294 23.13 2.61 -2.89
CA THR A 294 22.76 1.47 -3.73
C THR A 294 21.32 1.05 -3.45
N LEU A 295 20.51 0.98 -4.50
CA LEU A 295 19.10 0.60 -4.44
C LEU A 295 18.86 -0.63 -5.30
N ALA A 296 18.24 -1.66 -4.73
CA ALA A 296 17.85 -2.84 -5.49
C ALA A 296 16.69 -2.52 -6.43
N PHE A 297 16.69 -3.11 -7.63
CA PHE A 297 15.57 -3.04 -8.56
C PHE A 297 15.37 -4.38 -9.26
N HIS A 298 14.16 -4.62 -9.75
CA HIS A 298 13.82 -5.88 -10.40
C HIS A 298 13.00 -5.63 -11.67
N ASN A 299 13.14 -6.50 -12.66
CA ASN A 299 12.07 -6.85 -13.57
C ASN A 299 11.50 -8.19 -13.09
N GLN A 300 10.24 -8.24 -12.71
CA GLN A 300 9.63 -9.46 -12.16
C GLN A 300 8.95 -10.33 -13.20
N ASP A 301 8.80 -9.84 -14.43
CA ASP A 301 8.11 -10.55 -15.50
C ASP A 301 9.08 -11.43 -16.29
N GLY A 302 8.53 -12.44 -16.97
CA GLY A 302 9.27 -13.37 -17.82
C GLY A 302 9.66 -12.82 -19.19
N THR A 303 9.40 -11.53 -19.42
CA THR A 303 9.66 -10.80 -20.66
C THR A 303 10.64 -9.67 -20.41
N ASN A 304 11.30 -9.19 -21.47
CA ASN A 304 12.11 -7.99 -21.38
C ASN A 304 11.18 -6.77 -21.30
N GLU A 305 11.38 -5.93 -20.30
CA GLU A 305 10.45 -4.84 -19.99
C GLU A 305 11.15 -3.48 -20.00
N ASN A 306 10.39 -2.44 -20.35
CA ASN A 306 10.91 -1.07 -20.40
C ASN A 306 10.60 -0.34 -19.09
N PHE A 307 11.60 0.30 -18.51
CA PHE A 307 11.46 1.08 -17.28
C PHE A 307 12.06 2.47 -17.43
N THR A 308 11.64 3.39 -16.57
CA THR A 308 12.32 4.66 -16.34
C THR A 308 12.76 4.73 -14.88
N PHE A 309 14.02 5.11 -14.66
CA PHE A 309 14.47 5.61 -13.37
C PHE A 309 14.38 7.13 -13.35
N TYR A 310 13.78 7.67 -12.30
CA TYR A 310 13.67 9.10 -12.02
C TYR A 310 14.47 9.46 -10.78
N ALA A 311 15.06 10.65 -10.77
CA ALA A 311 15.52 11.33 -9.57
C ALA A 311 14.96 12.75 -9.58
N GLN A 312 13.92 12.97 -8.77
CA GLN A 312 13.25 14.24 -8.62
C GLN A 312 13.91 15.04 -7.49
N CYS A 313 14.59 16.12 -7.84
CA CYS A 313 15.20 17.02 -6.87
C CYS A 313 14.12 17.82 -6.13
N ARG A 314 14.37 18.11 -4.85
CA ARG A 314 13.61 19.05 -4.04
C ARG A 314 14.60 19.88 -3.23
N LYS A 315 14.72 21.17 -3.55
CA LYS A 315 15.65 22.12 -2.91
C LYS A 315 17.12 21.67 -2.98
N VAL A 316 17.50 20.96 -4.04
CA VAL A 316 18.89 20.55 -4.26
C VAL A 316 19.70 21.78 -4.72
N PRO A 317 20.86 22.10 -4.14
CA PRO A 317 21.63 23.27 -4.54
C PRO A 317 22.07 23.23 -6.01
N VAL A 318 22.07 24.39 -6.67
CA VAL A 318 22.66 24.54 -8.00
C VAL A 318 24.16 24.23 -7.94
N GLY A 319 24.65 23.47 -8.91
CA GLY A 319 26.03 22.96 -8.95
C GLY A 319 26.20 21.59 -8.30
N SER A 320 25.18 21.04 -7.65
CA SER A 320 25.15 19.64 -7.25
C SER A 320 25.27 18.71 -8.46
N LYS A 321 25.71 17.47 -8.22
CA LYS A 321 25.85 16.45 -9.25
C LYS A 321 25.03 15.22 -8.92
N ILE A 322 24.28 14.72 -9.89
CA ILE A 322 23.52 13.49 -9.80
C ILE A 322 24.01 12.50 -10.86
N THR A 323 24.10 11.23 -10.50
CA THR A 323 24.34 10.13 -11.44
C THR A 323 23.48 8.93 -11.06
N LEU A 324 22.73 8.40 -12.02
CA LEU A 324 22.02 7.12 -11.90
C LEU A 324 22.72 6.11 -12.81
N ARG A 325 23.20 5.00 -12.26
CA ARG A 325 23.87 3.98 -13.06
C ARG A 325 23.66 2.57 -12.54
N SER A 326 23.77 1.59 -13.42
CA SER A 326 23.98 0.20 -13.06
C SER A 326 25.24 -0.31 -13.75
N GLU A 327 26.00 -1.11 -13.02
CA GLU A 327 27.23 -1.74 -13.49
C GLU A 327 27.03 -3.23 -13.83
N ASP A 328 25.80 -3.74 -13.70
CA ASP A 328 25.47 -5.12 -14.07
C ASP A 328 25.72 -5.33 -15.57
N PRO A 329 26.55 -6.31 -15.99
CA PRO A 329 26.84 -6.56 -17.40
C PRO A 329 25.60 -6.79 -18.28
N ASN A 330 24.53 -7.36 -17.71
CA ASN A 330 23.30 -7.69 -18.44
C ASN A 330 22.31 -6.53 -18.51
N ALA A 331 22.53 -5.47 -17.73
CA ALA A 331 21.69 -4.27 -17.68
C ALA A 331 22.51 -3.02 -17.37
N LYS A 332 23.65 -2.84 -18.07
CA LYS A 332 24.56 -1.72 -17.83
C LYS A 332 24.00 -0.43 -18.41
N PHE A 333 23.91 0.60 -17.59
CA PHE A 333 23.43 1.92 -18.02
C PHE A 333 23.97 3.04 -17.13
N THR A 334 23.94 4.28 -17.63
CA THR A 334 24.30 5.47 -16.86
C THR A 334 23.65 6.72 -17.44
N THR A 335 23.25 7.67 -16.59
CA THR A 335 22.89 9.03 -17.02
C THR A 335 24.12 9.87 -17.40
N GLY A 336 25.32 9.39 -17.07
CA GLY A 336 26.47 10.28 -16.91
C GLY A 336 26.30 11.20 -15.69
N THR A 337 27.24 12.12 -15.51
CA THR A 337 27.15 13.14 -14.45
C THR A 337 26.27 14.28 -14.92
N VAL A 338 25.13 14.45 -14.26
CA VAL A 338 24.20 15.55 -14.51
C VAL A 338 24.46 16.64 -13.48
N ASN A 339 24.79 17.84 -13.94
CA ASN A 339 24.90 19.01 -13.07
C ASN A 339 23.50 19.61 -12.85
N ILE A 340 23.19 19.95 -11.60
CA ILE A 340 21.90 20.53 -11.23
C ILE A 340 21.92 22.03 -11.48
N ASP A 341 21.02 22.49 -12.34
CA ASP A 341 20.82 23.91 -12.68
C ASP A 341 19.54 24.50 -12.07
N ASN A 342 18.62 23.65 -11.65
CA ASN A 342 17.36 24.01 -10.99
C ASN A 342 17.16 23.17 -9.71
N PRO A 343 16.85 23.79 -8.56
CA PRO A 343 16.66 23.07 -7.30
C PRO A 343 15.55 21.99 -7.28
N SER A 344 14.66 22.00 -8.28
CA SER A 344 13.60 21.01 -8.47
C SER A 344 13.75 20.24 -9.79
N GLN A 345 14.97 20.15 -10.35
CA GLN A 345 15.24 19.45 -11.60
C GLN A 345 14.88 17.96 -11.52
N LEU A 346 14.32 17.45 -12.62
CA LEU A 346 14.09 16.02 -12.82
C LEU A 346 15.23 15.44 -13.66
N VAL A 347 15.89 14.41 -13.13
CA VAL A 347 16.82 13.56 -13.89
C VAL A 347 16.11 12.25 -14.21
N GLN A 348 16.20 11.76 -15.44
CA GLN A 348 15.55 10.53 -15.85
C GLN A 348 16.38 9.70 -16.82
N LEU A 349 16.22 8.39 -16.77
CA LEU A 349 16.86 7.44 -17.69
C LEU A 349 15.92 6.29 -18.00
N GLN A 350 15.72 6.03 -19.29
CA GLN A 350 14.95 4.88 -19.78
C GLN A 350 15.88 3.70 -20.00
N VAL A 351 15.44 2.51 -19.59
CA VAL A 351 16.20 1.27 -19.69
C VAL A 351 15.29 0.13 -20.15
N ASN A 352 15.85 -0.83 -20.88
CA ASN A 352 15.21 -2.12 -21.12
C ASN A 352 15.88 -3.15 -20.21
N LEU A 353 15.12 -3.79 -19.32
CA LEU A 353 15.63 -4.78 -18.39
C LEU A 353 15.29 -6.18 -18.88
N PRO A 354 16.24 -7.14 -18.84
CA PRO A 354 15.95 -8.52 -19.18
C PRO A 354 14.85 -9.14 -18.31
N ALA A 355 14.22 -10.20 -18.82
CA ALA A 355 13.32 -11.04 -18.05
C ALA A 355 13.91 -11.47 -16.70
N TYR A 356 13.12 -11.41 -15.63
CA TYR A 356 13.48 -11.78 -14.26
C TYR A 356 14.77 -11.13 -13.71
N HIS A 357 15.19 -10.00 -14.28
CA HIS A 357 16.43 -9.34 -13.90
C HIS A 357 16.38 -8.80 -12.47
N LYS A 358 17.46 -9.00 -11.71
CA LYS A 358 17.67 -8.43 -10.37
C LYS A 358 18.94 -7.61 -10.40
N GLY A 359 18.82 -6.31 -10.22
CA GLY A 359 19.92 -5.37 -10.39
C GLY A 359 20.09 -4.43 -9.21
N GLN A 360 21.16 -3.64 -9.27
CA GLN A 360 21.47 -2.58 -8.32
C GLN A 360 21.65 -1.26 -9.06
N LEU A 361 20.89 -0.25 -8.62
CA LEU A 361 21.00 1.13 -9.06
C LEU A 361 21.94 1.85 -8.10
N LYS A 362 23.11 2.26 -8.59
CA LYS A 362 24.00 3.18 -7.89
C LYS A 362 23.53 4.60 -8.13
N VAL A 363 23.18 5.29 -7.05
CA VAL A 363 22.72 6.67 -7.05
C VAL A 363 23.80 7.52 -6.41
N LYS A 364 24.51 8.31 -7.22
CA LYS A 364 25.49 9.27 -6.72
C LYS A 364 24.84 10.64 -6.60
N LEU A 365 24.82 11.21 -5.39
CA LEU A 365 24.30 12.55 -5.07
C LEU A 365 25.39 13.35 -4.36
N GLU A 366 25.87 14.41 -5.02
CA GLU A 366 26.98 15.24 -4.55
C GLU A 366 26.52 16.70 -4.46
N GLY A 367 26.79 17.36 -3.33
CA GLY A 367 26.68 18.80 -3.16
C GLY A 367 27.62 19.58 -4.09
N PRO A 368 27.45 20.90 -4.25
CA PRO A 368 28.39 21.72 -5.02
C PRO A 368 29.82 21.68 -4.49
N ASP A 369 29.98 21.36 -3.20
CA ASP A 369 31.24 21.24 -2.46
C ASP A 369 31.85 19.83 -2.51
N GLY A 370 31.24 18.88 -3.22
CA GLY A 370 31.71 17.50 -3.28
C GLY A 370 31.20 16.58 -2.14
N ARG A 371 30.37 17.08 -1.23
CA ARG A 371 29.90 16.35 -0.03
C ARG A 371 28.46 15.84 -0.18
N CYS A 372 27.87 15.31 0.89
CA CYS A 372 26.45 14.97 0.86
C CYS A 372 25.58 16.23 0.68
N LEU A 373 24.36 16.04 0.20
CA LEU A 373 23.41 17.14 0.07
C LEU A 373 23.08 17.75 1.45
N PRO A 374 22.78 19.06 1.52
CA PRO A 374 22.43 19.71 2.79
C PRO A 374 21.10 19.19 3.34
N VAL A 375 20.89 19.29 4.66
CA VAL A 375 19.68 18.77 5.36
C VAL A 375 18.34 19.32 4.86
N THR A 376 18.35 20.41 4.10
CA THR A 376 17.17 21.02 3.51
C THR A 376 16.79 20.43 2.15
N ALA A 377 17.67 19.64 1.54
CA ALA A 377 17.50 19.04 0.23
C ALA A 377 16.97 17.60 0.35
N ALA A 378 16.25 17.15 -0.68
CA ALA A 378 15.85 15.76 -0.84
C ALA A 378 15.87 15.37 -2.31
N VAL A 379 16.12 14.09 -2.58
CA VAL A 379 16.00 13.48 -3.91
C VAL A 379 15.09 12.27 -3.80
N GLU A 380 13.96 12.33 -4.49
CA GLU A 380 13.04 11.19 -4.61
C GLU A 380 13.46 10.38 -5.84
N VAL A 381 14.00 9.19 -5.61
CA VAL A 381 14.36 8.23 -6.65
C VAL A 381 13.19 7.28 -6.86
N LYS A 382 12.79 7.07 -8.11
CA LYS A 382 11.62 6.26 -8.46
C LYS A 382 11.92 5.36 -9.64
N MET A 383 11.31 4.19 -9.65
CA MET A 383 11.24 3.31 -10.82
C MET A 383 9.81 3.28 -11.34
N ALA A 384 9.63 3.44 -12.65
CA ALA A 384 8.34 3.25 -13.30
C ALA A 384 8.45 2.26 -14.45
N TRP A 385 7.48 1.35 -14.56
CA TRP A 385 7.32 0.43 -15.66
C TRP A 385 6.55 1.11 -16.79
N ARG A 386 7.06 1.00 -18.02
CA ARG A 386 6.51 1.67 -19.20
C ARG A 386 5.79 0.66 -20.07
N LEU A 387 4.48 0.85 -20.18
CA LEU A 387 3.61 0.06 -21.01
C LEU A 387 3.41 0.79 -22.35
N SER A 388 3.91 0.18 -23.42
CA SER A 388 3.56 0.61 -24.77
C SER A 388 2.10 0.26 -25.07
N HIS A 389 1.52 0.89 -26.10
CA HIS A 389 0.15 0.61 -26.51
C HIS A 389 -0.10 -0.86 -26.89
N SER A 390 0.96 -1.59 -27.29
CA SER A 390 0.90 -3.00 -27.64
C SER A 390 1.11 -3.95 -26.46
N HIS A 391 1.33 -3.44 -25.26
CA HIS A 391 1.58 -4.27 -24.08
C HIS A 391 0.27 -4.86 -23.55
N ASP A 392 0.28 -6.13 -23.12
CA ASP A 392 -0.92 -6.84 -22.64
C ASP A 392 -1.66 -6.09 -21.51
N TYR A 393 -0.93 -5.58 -20.51
CA TYR A 393 -1.50 -4.77 -19.43
C TYR A 393 -1.87 -3.32 -19.79
N TYR A 394 -1.69 -2.85 -21.04
CA TYR A 394 -1.93 -1.45 -21.37
C TYR A 394 -3.39 -1.03 -21.10
N ALA A 395 -4.36 -1.84 -21.56
CA ALA A 395 -5.78 -1.54 -21.36
C ALA A 395 -6.17 -1.58 -19.88
N ASP A 396 -5.67 -2.58 -19.14
CA ASP A 396 -5.90 -2.71 -17.69
C ASP A 396 -5.30 -1.54 -16.92
N ALA A 397 -4.14 -1.04 -17.35
CA ALA A 397 -3.49 0.13 -16.77
C ALA A 397 -4.30 1.41 -16.98
N VAL A 398 -4.95 1.58 -18.15
CA VAL A 398 -5.87 2.71 -18.38
C VAL A 398 -7.05 2.63 -17.43
N ALA A 399 -7.67 1.45 -17.32
CA ALA A 399 -8.87 1.24 -16.52
C ALA A 399 -8.60 1.42 -15.02
N THR A 400 -7.50 0.85 -14.53
CA THR A 400 -7.18 0.81 -13.09
C THR A 400 -6.58 2.13 -12.60
N PHE A 401 -5.71 2.78 -13.38
CA PHE A 401 -4.97 3.98 -12.94
C PHE A 401 -5.54 5.30 -13.50
N GLY A 402 -6.64 5.27 -14.26
CA GLY A 402 -7.32 6.48 -14.76
C GLY A 402 -6.52 7.27 -15.81
N ASN A 403 -5.64 6.61 -16.58
CA ASN A 403 -4.75 7.24 -17.56
C ASN A 403 -5.42 7.56 -18.91
N THR A 404 -6.66 8.07 -18.90
CA THR A 404 -7.47 8.28 -20.12
C THR A 404 -6.87 9.31 -21.07
N ASN A 405 -6.21 10.35 -20.56
CA ASN A 405 -5.57 11.37 -21.41
C ASN A 405 -4.39 10.80 -22.19
N GLN A 406 -3.60 9.94 -21.55
CA GLN A 406 -2.43 9.26 -22.12
C GLN A 406 -2.89 8.24 -23.15
N HIS A 407 -3.97 7.51 -22.84
CA HIS A 407 -4.65 6.63 -23.78
C HIS A 407 -5.11 7.37 -25.04
N ASN A 408 -5.86 8.46 -24.88
CA ASN A 408 -6.38 9.26 -26.01
C ASN A 408 -5.25 9.87 -26.87
N ALA A 409 -4.09 10.13 -26.26
CA ALA A 409 -2.92 10.65 -26.94
C ALA A 409 -2.00 9.55 -27.50
N ASN A 410 -2.37 8.26 -27.43
CA ASN A 410 -1.55 7.10 -27.80
C ASN A 410 -0.15 7.13 -27.17
N ARG A 411 -0.07 7.60 -25.92
CA ARG A 411 1.17 7.65 -25.14
C ARG A 411 1.32 6.39 -24.32
N GLU A 412 2.57 6.07 -23.99
CA GLU A 412 2.88 5.04 -23.02
C GLU A 412 2.27 5.37 -21.66
N ILE A 413 1.91 4.32 -20.93
CA ILE A 413 1.46 4.42 -19.55
C ILE A 413 2.63 4.07 -18.65
N GLN A 414 2.79 4.83 -17.58
CA GLN A 414 3.83 4.59 -16.59
C GLN A 414 3.20 4.14 -15.29
N LEU A 415 3.60 2.97 -14.83
CA LEU A 415 3.17 2.40 -13.57
C LEU A 415 4.29 2.48 -12.55
N ASP A 416 3.95 2.95 -11.36
CA ASP A 416 4.89 3.19 -10.30
C ASP A 416 5.31 1.87 -9.63
N MET A 417 6.62 1.60 -9.61
CA MET A 417 7.17 0.34 -9.10
C MET A 417 7.82 0.50 -7.71
N GLY A 418 7.70 1.67 -7.10
CA GLY A 418 8.36 2.02 -5.85
C GLY A 418 9.09 3.35 -5.92
N THR A 419 9.22 3.99 -4.77
CA THR A 419 9.93 5.26 -4.54
C THR A 419 10.83 5.12 -3.33
N PHE A 420 11.97 5.80 -3.36
CA PHE A 420 12.90 5.90 -2.25
C PHE A 420 13.32 7.36 -2.13
N THR A 421 13.19 7.93 -0.94
CA THR A 421 13.56 9.34 -0.72
C THR A 421 14.86 9.43 0.07
N ILE A 422 15.88 10.03 -0.55
CA ILE A 422 17.15 10.34 0.08
C ILE A 422 17.06 11.77 0.62
N LEU A 423 17.12 11.92 1.94
CA LEU A 423 17.18 13.23 2.60
C LEU A 423 18.64 13.67 2.71
N GLY A 424 18.96 14.91 2.40
CA GLY A 424 20.32 15.41 2.62
C GLY A 424 20.71 15.34 4.11
N SER A 425 22.00 15.17 4.38
CA SER A 425 22.53 15.06 5.74
C SER A 425 23.50 16.17 6.12
N GLY A 426 24.00 16.93 5.14
CA GLY A 426 25.00 17.98 5.33
C GLY A 426 26.36 17.49 5.81
N LYS A 427 26.62 16.18 5.74
CA LYS A 427 27.87 15.55 6.18
C LYS A 427 28.93 15.48 5.07
#